data_AF-A0A2R4WW39-F1
#
_entry.id   AF-A0A2R4WW39-F1
#
_cell.length_a   1.000
_cell.length_b   1.000
_cell.length_c   1.000
_cell.angle_alpha   90.00
_cell.angle_beta   90.00
_cell.angle_gamma   90.00
#
_symmetry.space_group_name_H-M   'P 1'
#
loop_
_entity.id
_entity.type
_entity.pdbx_description
1 polymer ?
#
loop_
_entity_poly.entity_id
_entity_poly.type
_entity_poly.pdbx_seq_one_letter_code
_entity_poly.pdbx_strand_id
1 'polypeptide(L)'
;MSADHTLARSSSDDLPQARLGWIMAAIQTLIYAGFVGTFIASPETMTRPIATGMAVTVATVFGLLCILSTMVLTGTYVLIANRLTAR
;
A
#
# COMPACT_ATOMS: atom_id res chain seq x y z
N MET A 1 -47.52 -6.91 16.44
CA MET A 1 -46.51 -5.86 16.62
C MET A 1 -45.16 -6.50 16.37
N SER A 2 -44.68 -6.41 15.12
CA SER A 2 -43.46 -7.10 14.67
C SER A 2 -42.26 -6.40 15.29
N ALA A 3 -41.70 -6.97 16.35
CA ALA A 3 -40.41 -6.56 16.87
C ALA A 3 -39.36 -7.01 15.85
N ASP A 4 -38.94 -6.04 15.03
CA ASP A 4 -37.86 -6.16 14.08
C ASP A 4 -36.58 -6.42 14.88
N HIS A 5 -36.27 -7.69 15.13
CA HIS A 5 -34.97 -8.15 15.61
C HIS A 5 -33.94 -7.95 14.48
N THR A 6 -33.72 -6.70 14.10
CA THR A 6 -32.50 -6.24 13.44
C THR A 6 -31.40 -6.32 14.50
N LEU A 7 -30.99 -7.55 14.76
CA LEU A 7 -29.87 -7.91 15.60
C LEU A 7 -28.70 -6.99 15.24
N ALA A 8 -28.32 -6.19 16.22
CA ALA A 8 -27.09 -5.41 16.22
C ALA A 8 -25.94 -6.33 15.81
N ARG A 9 -25.56 -6.27 14.52
CA ARG A 9 -24.31 -6.85 14.02
C ARG A 9 -23.21 -6.22 14.86
N SER A 10 -22.62 -7.00 15.76
CA SER A 10 -21.54 -6.51 16.61
C SER A 10 -20.41 -6.02 15.73
N SER A 11 -19.97 -4.78 15.94
CA SER A 11 -18.87 -4.14 15.21
C SER A 11 -17.54 -4.91 15.29
N SER A 12 -17.47 -5.93 16.13
CA SER A 12 -16.31 -6.79 16.40
C SER A 12 -16.06 -7.88 15.34
N ASP A 13 -17.00 -8.17 14.43
CA ASP A 13 -16.79 -9.25 13.43
C ASP A 13 -15.96 -8.82 12.21
N ASP A 14 -15.79 -7.51 11.98
CA ASP A 14 -14.99 -6.97 10.87
C ASP A 14 -13.49 -6.83 11.23
N LEU A 15 -13.11 -7.14 12.48
CA LEU A 15 -11.74 -6.96 13.01
C LEU A 15 -10.64 -7.65 12.19
N PRO A 16 -10.80 -8.88 11.65
CA PRO A 16 -9.76 -9.54 10.88
C PRO A 16 -9.49 -8.84 9.54
N GLN A 17 -10.54 -8.34 8.87
CA GLN A 17 -10.43 -7.64 7.60
C GLN A 17 -9.85 -6.24 7.81
N ALA A 18 -10.31 -5.52 8.84
CA ALA A 18 -9.76 -4.23 9.23
C ALA A 18 -8.27 -4.32 9.59
N ARG A 19 -7.86 -5.35 10.33
CA ARG A 19 -6.44 -5.58 10.69
C ARG A 19 -5.58 -5.83 9.46
N LEU A 20 -6.07 -6.61 8.48
CA LEU A 20 -5.35 -6.84 7.23
C LEU A 20 -5.17 -5.53 6.43
N GLY A 21 -6.23 -4.73 6.31
CA GLY A 21 -6.17 -3.43 5.62
C GLY A 21 -5.13 -2.49 6.25
N TRP A 22 -5.10 -2.41 7.58
CA TRP A 22 -4.12 -1.60 8.31
C TRP A 22 -2.68 -2.07 8.15
N ILE A 23 -2.43 -3.38 8.13
CA ILE A 23 -1.08 -3.91 7.86
C ILE A 23 -0.62 -3.53 6.45
N MET A 24 -1.48 -3.67 5.45
CA MET A 24 -1.15 -3.29 4.07
C MET A 24 -0.91 -1.78 3.94
N ALA A 25 -1.72 -0.95 4.60
CA ALA A 25 -1.52 0.49 4.66
C ALA A 25 -0.17 0.86 5.33
N ALA A 26 0.20 0.17 6.41
CA ALA A 26 1.49 0.38 7.08
C ALA A 26 2.67 0.02 6.17
N ILE A 27 2.60 -1.11 5.44
CA ILE A 27 3.62 -1.51 4.47
C ILE A 27 3.75 -0.46 3.36
N GLN A 28 2.62 -0.02 2.79
CA GLN A 28 2.63 1.02 1.76
C GLN A 28 3.23 2.34 2.27
N THR A 29 2.89 2.71 3.50
CA THR A 29 3.42 3.91 4.15
C THR A 29 4.94 3.82 4.30
N LEU A 30 5.47 2.67 4.71
CA LEU A 30 6.91 2.45 4.83
C LEU A 30 7.63 2.54 3.48
N ILE A 31 7.06 1.96 2.42
CA ILE A 31 7.63 2.03 1.06
C ILE A 31 7.70 3.49 0.60
N TYR A 32 6.60 4.23 0.74
CA TYR A 32 6.54 5.62 0.30
C TYR A 32 7.39 6.55 1.16
N ALA A 33 7.38 6.37 2.48
CA ALA A 33 8.25 7.12 3.39
C ALA A 33 9.73 6.82 3.11
N GLY A 34 10.08 5.59 2.74
CA GLY A 34 11.44 5.23 2.32
C GLY A 34 11.87 5.97 1.05
N PHE A 35 10.99 6.05 0.05
CA PHE A 35 11.23 6.83 -1.17
C PHE A 35 11.46 8.32 -0.87
N VAL A 36 10.52 8.95 -0.15
CA VAL A 36 10.61 10.37 0.20
C VAL A 36 11.80 10.66 1.11
N GLY A 37 12.04 9.80 2.10
CA GLY A 37 13.17 9.93 3.02
C GLY A 37 14.52 9.85 2.31
N THR A 38 14.65 8.94 1.34
CA THR A 38 15.86 8.85 0.50
C THR A 38 16.04 10.12 -0.34
N PHE A 39 14.94 10.67 -0.87
CA PHE A 39 14.97 11.93 -1.62
C PHE A 39 15.44 13.11 -0.78
N ILE A 40 14.97 13.20 0.47
CA ILE A 40 15.38 14.25 1.41
C ILE A 40 16.85 14.06 1.82
N ALA A 41 17.27 12.82 2.08
CA ALA A 41 18.62 12.52 2.57
C ALA A 41 19.71 12.68 1.49
N SER A 42 19.40 12.36 0.22
CA SER A 42 20.36 12.45 -0.88
C SER A 42 19.71 12.87 -2.20
N PRO A 43 19.32 14.16 -2.33
CA PRO A 43 18.71 14.67 -3.54
C PRO A 43 19.64 14.59 -4.75
N GLU A 44 20.95 14.73 -4.55
CA GLU A 44 21.95 14.61 -5.63
C GLU A 44 21.95 13.21 -6.26
N THR A 45 21.89 12.16 -5.45
CA THR A 45 21.82 10.77 -5.95
C THR A 45 20.52 10.50 -6.69
N MET A 46 19.41 11.01 -6.14
CA MET A 46 18.07 10.81 -6.67
C MET A 46 17.85 11.53 -8.01
N THR A 47 18.41 12.72 -8.17
CA THR A 47 18.31 13.51 -9.41
C THR A 47 19.36 13.13 -10.45
N ARG A 48 20.32 12.28 -10.10
CA ARG A 48 21.37 11.83 -11.02
C ARG A 48 20.76 11.04 -12.19
N PRO A 49 21.19 11.30 -13.44
CA PRO A 49 20.91 10.43 -14.57
C PRO A 49 21.45 9.02 -14.32
N ILE A 50 20.70 8.01 -14.77
CA ILE A 50 21.11 6.61 -14.64
C ILE A 50 22.27 6.29 -15.59
N ALA A 51 22.28 6.93 -16.76
CA ALA A 51 23.37 6.87 -17.72
C ALA A 51 23.60 8.24 -18.34
N THR A 52 24.83 8.50 -18.77
CA THR A 52 25.24 9.76 -19.40
C THR A 52 24.36 10.04 -20.62
N GLY A 53 23.79 11.25 -20.69
CA GLY A 53 22.90 11.66 -21.78
C GLY A 53 21.44 11.21 -21.67
N MET A 54 21.06 10.45 -20.65
CA MET A 54 19.65 10.08 -20.42
C MET A 54 18.93 11.09 -19.53
N ALA A 55 17.66 11.37 -19.86
CA ALA A 55 16.77 12.16 -19.02
C ALA A 55 16.21 11.37 -17.82
N VAL A 56 16.33 10.03 -17.84
CA VAL A 56 15.82 9.16 -16.77
C VAL A 56 16.75 9.21 -15.56
N THR A 57 16.21 9.63 -14.42
CA THR A 57 16.95 9.74 -13.16
C THR A 57 16.73 8.52 -12.27
N VAL A 58 17.61 8.36 -11.27
CA VAL A 58 17.45 7.32 -10.24
C VAL A 58 16.09 7.43 -9.55
N ALA A 59 15.62 8.65 -9.26
CA ALA A 59 14.31 8.89 -8.68
C ALA A 59 13.17 8.40 -9.57
N THR A 60 13.27 8.56 -10.90
CA THR A 60 12.25 8.06 -11.83
C THR A 60 12.11 6.55 -11.75
N VAL A 61 13.23 5.82 -11.79
CA VAL A 61 13.21 4.35 -11.70
C VAL A 61 12.78 3.89 -10.31
N PHE A 62 13.27 4.54 -9.25
CA PHE A 62 12.91 4.18 -7.90
C PHE A 62 11.42 4.42 -7.63
N GLY A 63 10.88 5.56 -8.08
CA GLY A 63 9.45 5.86 -8.01
C GLY A 63 8.60 4.85 -8.78
N LEU A 64 9.05 4.40 -9.96
CA LEU A 64 8.39 3.35 -10.71
C LEU A 64 8.33 2.03 -9.91
N LEU A 65 9.43 1.64 -9.26
CA LEU A 65 9.46 0.45 -8.40
C LEU A 65 8.49 0.58 -7.21
N CYS A 66 8.37 1.77 -6.61
CA CYS A 66 7.39 2.03 -5.56
C CYS A 66 5.95 1.86 -6.06
N ILE A 67 5.63 2.38 -7.26
CA ILE A 67 4.31 2.23 -7.88
C ILE A 67 4.00 0.74 -8.13
N LEU A 68 4.94 0.01 -8.73
CA LEU A 68 4.77 -1.43 -8.98
C LEU A 68 4.56 -2.21 -7.68
N SER A 69 5.32 -1.88 -6.63
CA SER A 69 5.15 -2.47 -5.29
C SER A 69 3.75 -2.20 -4.75
N THR A 70 3.22 -0.99 -4.95
CA THR A 70 1.86 -0.60 -4.53
C THR A 70 0.80 -1.42 -5.27
N MET A 71 0.97 -1.64 -6.57
CA MET A 71 0.04 -2.46 -7.36
C MET A 71 0.04 -3.92 -6.89
N VAL A 72 1.23 -4.48 -6.64
CA VAL A 72 1.36 -5.85 -6.11
C VAL A 72 0.72 -5.97 -4.73
N LEU A 73 0.95 -4.99 -3.86
CA LEU A 73 0.39 -4.97 -2.50
C LEU A 73 -1.13 -4.87 -2.53
N THR A 74 -1.67 -3.97 -3.36
CA THR A 74 -3.12 -3.81 -3.55
C THR A 74 -3.75 -5.08 -4.11
N GLY A 75 -3.15 -5.67 -5.15
CA GLY A 75 -3.63 -6.93 -5.73
C GLY A 75 -3.62 -8.06 -4.71
N THR A 76 -2.54 -8.18 -3.94
CA THR A 76 -2.42 -9.18 -2.87
C THR A 76 -3.46 -8.97 -1.78
N TYR A 77 -3.69 -7.72 -1.37
CA TYR A 77 -4.75 -7.37 -0.41
C TYR A 77 -6.12 -7.82 -0.91
N VAL A 78 -6.48 -7.47 -2.15
CA VAL A 78 -7.78 -7.85 -2.74
C VAL A 78 -7.94 -9.36 -2.81
N LEU A 79 -6.91 -10.09 -3.24
CA LEU A 79 -6.94 -11.55 -3.31
C LEU A 79 -7.14 -12.19 -1.92
N ILE A 80 -6.46 -11.69 -0.90
CA ILE A 80 -6.58 -12.21 0.47
C ILE A 80 -7.93 -11.84 1.07
N ALA A 81 -8.36 -10.59 0.95
CA ALA A 81 -9.64 -10.11 1.46
C ALA A 81 -10.81 -10.91 0.85
N ASN A 82 -10.79 -11.12 -0.47
CA ASN A 82 -11.81 -11.92 -1.15
C ASN A 82 -11.84 -13.38 -0.67
N ARG A 83 -10.68 -13.98 -0.40
CA ARG A 83 -10.60 -15.36 0.15
C ARG A 83 -11.12 -15.45 1.58
N LEU A 84 -10.96 -14.40 2.38
CA LEU A 84 -11.47 -14.35 3.74
C LEU A 84 -12.99 -14.15 3.77
N THR A 85 -13.54 -13.35 2.85
CA THR A 85 -14.99 -13.12 2.72
C THR A 85 -15.73 -14.30 2.09
N ALA A 86 -15.06 -15.10 1.24
CA ALA A 86 -15.66 -16.28 0.60
C ALA A 86 -15.72 -17.54 1.50
N ARG A 87 -15.24 -17.45 2.75
CA ARG A 87 -15.37 -18.50 3.77
C ARG A 87 -16.53 -18.18 4.70
#